data_AF-A0A913XYC3-F1
#
_entry.id   AF-A0A913XYC3-F1
#
_cell.length_a   1.000
_cell.length_b   1.000
_cell.length_c   1.000
_cell.angle_alpha   90.00
_cell.angle_beta   90.00
_cell.angle_gamma   90.00
#
_symmetry.space_group_name_H-M   'P 1'
#
loop_
_entity.id
_entity.type
_entity.pdbx_description
1 polymer ?
#
loop_
_entity_poly.entity_id
_entity_poly.type
_entity_poly.pdbx_seq_one_letter_code
_entity_poly.pdbx_strand_id
1 'polypeptide(L)'
;MNREARHILGTNQTTEQERLPMDLGEITLASQILLPGRTTGLASKHEIEIKQLKRSLQEKDEEIADLRQKLQDVYEKNNDLQIKLNTKDREVEQLKERIQTLEDEKKDLQVELSGVETKLKTVDSEVKALKKSTSSHEEENQKLKEDLQRVEYSLKTTETKLTTENEKLKKEVKQLKETQVMPMLEPPRAPLPSTFQSMALLHFGELCWQIQGKMYKKVLPKHYVPVRSYKVKNIDKDVKKLAQTDEERNAAKERWKVLKSKLNWSEELEEAIKSLQDSRNIEAHPRISESSLLDFAKVLEEDGILKGWLSLERVSELIEIWKRLKCEEE
;
A
#
# COMPACT_ATOMS: atom_id res chain seq x y z
N MET A 1 -50.05 -3.59 -7.18
CA MET A 1 -51.40 -4.19 -7.35
C MET A 1 -52.45 -3.13 -7.01
N ASN A 2 -53.48 -3.04 -7.85
CA ASN A 2 -54.66 -2.17 -7.77
C ASN A 2 -54.45 -0.65 -7.90
N ARG A 3 -54.78 -0.11 -9.07
CA ARG A 3 -56.00 0.72 -9.19
C ARG A 3 -56.50 0.82 -10.63
N GLU A 4 -57.80 0.73 -10.71
CA GLU A 4 -58.63 0.52 -11.88
C GLU A 4 -58.72 1.72 -12.81
N ALA A 5 -59.03 1.37 -14.05
CA ALA A 5 -59.41 2.20 -15.17
C ALA A 5 -60.51 3.22 -14.84
N ARG A 6 -60.39 4.42 -15.42
CA ARG A 6 -61.54 5.25 -15.76
C ARG A 6 -61.54 5.54 -17.26
N HIS A 7 -62.42 4.81 -17.93
CA HIS A 7 -62.97 5.12 -19.24
C HIS A 7 -63.65 6.51 -19.20
N ILE A 8 -63.36 7.37 -20.16
CA ILE A 8 -64.29 8.43 -20.60
C ILE A 8 -64.50 8.24 -22.09
N LEU A 9 -65.74 7.94 -22.45
CA LEU A 9 -66.24 7.86 -23.82
C LEU A 9 -66.14 9.24 -24.49
N GLY A 10 -65.37 9.32 -25.58
CA GLY A 10 -65.55 10.33 -26.61
C GLY A 10 -66.21 9.67 -27.82
N THR A 11 -67.54 9.80 -27.94
CA THR A 11 -68.27 9.41 -29.14
C THR A 11 -68.02 10.44 -30.22
N ASN A 12 -67.31 10.02 -31.26
CA ASN A 12 -67.12 10.77 -32.50
C ASN A 12 -68.45 10.90 -33.25
N GLN A 13 -68.69 12.11 -33.75
CA GLN A 13 -69.78 12.45 -34.67
C GLN A 13 -69.52 11.79 -36.03
N THR A 14 -70.46 10.96 -36.47
CA THR A 14 -70.61 10.56 -37.87
C THR A 14 -71.50 11.58 -38.55
N THR A 15 -70.98 12.23 -39.59
CA THR A 15 -71.74 13.01 -40.57
C THR A 15 -72.78 12.12 -41.24
N GLU A 16 -74.06 12.37 -40.98
CA GLU A 16 -75.15 11.93 -41.85
C GLU A 16 -75.96 13.13 -42.33
N GLN A 17 -76.02 13.20 -43.64
CA GLN A 17 -76.60 14.23 -44.47
C GLN A 17 -78.08 13.87 -44.67
N GLU A 18 -78.94 14.31 -43.76
CA GLU A 18 -80.40 14.18 -43.95
C GLU A 18 -80.95 15.34 -44.76
N ARG A 19 -81.39 15.00 -45.97
CA ARG A 19 -82.13 15.87 -46.89
C ARG A 19 -83.49 16.22 -46.27
N LEU A 20 -83.77 17.51 -46.11
CA LEU A 20 -85.14 18.01 -45.94
C LEU A 20 -85.90 17.90 -47.27
N PRO A 21 -87.12 17.33 -47.30
CA PRO A 21 -88.06 17.59 -48.37
C PRO A 21 -88.94 18.79 -47.97
N MET A 22 -88.66 19.98 -48.50
CA MET A 22 -89.65 21.06 -48.52
C MET A 22 -90.40 20.99 -49.86
N ASP A 23 -91.53 20.29 -49.82
CA ASP A 23 -92.60 20.43 -50.79
C ASP A 23 -93.29 21.78 -50.54
N LEU A 24 -92.84 22.82 -51.25
CA LEU A 24 -93.54 24.10 -51.34
C LEU A 24 -94.59 23.98 -52.44
N GLY A 25 -95.72 23.40 -52.07
CA GLY A 25 -96.93 23.46 -52.88
C GLY A 25 -97.31 24.91 -53.19
N GLU A 26 -97.47 25.20 -54.47
CA GLU A 26 -98.00 26.45 -54.99
C GLU A 26 -99.36 26.76 -54.36
N ILE A 27 -99.39 27.70 -53.42
CA ILE A 27 -100.64 28.30 -52.96
C ILE A 27 -100.97 29.45 -53.92
N THR A 28 -101.87 29.15 -54.84
CA THR A 28 -102.53 30.12 -55.71
C THR A 28 -103.27 31.16 -54.86
N LEU A 29 -102.75 32.39 -54.85
CA LEU A 29 -103.38 33.55 -54.21
C LEU A 29 -104.61 33.98 -55.02
N ALA A 30 -105.79 33.50 -54.62
CA ALA A 30 -107.06 34.03 -55.08
C ALA A 30 -107.25 35.45 -54.52
N SER A 31 -107.19 36.41 -55.43
CA SER A 31 -107.51 37.82 -55.16
C SER A 31 -109.00 37.98 -54.88
N GLN A 32 -109.36 38.43 -53.68
CA GLN A 32 -110.68 38.98 -53.41
C GLN A 32 -110.54 40.31 -52.65
N ILE A 33 -111.25 41.29 -53.18
CA ILE A 33 -111.06 42.74 -53.04
C ILE A 33 -111.78 43.25 -51.77
N LEU A 34 -111.29 44.40 -51.27
CA LEU A 34 -111.95 45.45 -50.46
C LEU A 34 -111.58 45.57 -48.97
N LEU A 35 -110.62 46.47 -48.68
CA LEU A 35 -110.74 47.65 -47.78
C LEU A 35 -109.35 48.34 -47.66
N PRO A 36 -109.09 49.50 -48.31
CA PRO A 36 -107.73 50.07 -48.43
C PRO A 36 -107.29 51.00 -47.28
N GLY A 37 -108.11 51.20 -46.24
CA GLY A 37 -107.78 52.14 -45.15
C GLY A 37 -107.19 51.53 -43.87
N ARG A 38 -107.43 50.24 -43.60
CA ARG A 38 -106.98 49.55 -42.36
C ARG A 38 -105.79 48.62 -42.58
N THR A 39 -105.70 48.01 -43.76
CA THR A 39 -104.70 47.01 -44.15
C THR A 39 -103.33 47.64 -44.45
N THR A 40 -103.30 48.87 -44.98
CA THR A 40 -102.09 49.65 -45.26
C THR A 40 -101.37 50.13 -43.99
N GLY A 41 -102.11 50.56 -42.97
CA GLY A 41 -101.55 50.89 -41.65
C GLY A 41 -101.02 49.67 -40.88
N LEU A 42 -101.70 48.53 -40.99
CA LEU A 42 -101.25 47.25 -40.43
C LEU A 42 -100.01 46.71 -41.14
N ALA A 43 -99.96 46.78 -42.48
CA ALA A 43 -98.79 46.37 -43.26
C ALA A 43 -97.54 47.22 -42.94
N SER A 44 -97.71 48.53 -42.79
CA SER A 44 -96.60 49.43 -42.40
C SER A 44 -96.09 49.13 -40.99
N LYS A 45 -96.98 48.82 -40.03
CA LYS A 45 -96.60 48.40 -38.67
C LYS A 45 -95.82 47.08 -38.67
N HIS A 46 -96.32 46.07 -39.40
CA HIS A 46 -95.62 44.79 -39.55
C HIS A 46 -94.26 44.95 -40.23
N GLU A 47 -94.12 45.85 -41.21
CA GLU A 47 -92.83 46.10 -41.87
C GLU A 47 -91.79 46.69 -40.89
N ILE A 48 -92.21 47.57 -39.99
CA ILE A 48 -91.35 48.13 -38.94
C ILE A 48 -90.93 47.03 -37.94
N GLU A 49 -91.87 46.19 -37.50
CA GLU A 49 -91.60 45.06 -36.60
C GLU A 49 -90.63 44.06 -37.24
N ILE A 50 -90.81 43.73 -38.53
CA ILE A 50 -89.88 42.88 -39.28
C ILE A 50 -88.47 43.51 -39.35
N LYS A 51 -88.36 44.82 -39.60
CA LYS A 51 -87.06 45.52 -39.61
C LYS A 51 -86.40 45.55 -38.23
N GLN A 52 -87.18 45.68 -37.15
CA GLN A 52 -86.68 45.60 -35.78
C GLN A 52 -86.20 44.20 -35.44
N LEU A 53 -86.99 43.17 -35.76
CA LEU A 53 -86.62 41.78 -35.55
C LEU A 53 -85.37 41.39 -36.34
N LYS A 54 -85.23 41.84 -37.59
CA LYS A 54 -84.01 41.62 -38.39
C LYS A 54 -82.76 42.23 -37.76
N ARG A 55 -82.86 43.47 -37.24
CA ARG A 55 -81.74 44.10 -36.51
C ARG A 55 -81.40 43.34 -35.24
N SER A 56 -82.41 42.97 -34.46
CA SER A 56 -82.19 42.18 -33.24
C SER A 56 -81.57 40.82 -33.55
N LEU A 57 -81.99 40.14 -34.64
CA LEU A 57 -81.41 38.88 -35.07
C LEU A 57 -79.94 39.06 -35.45
N GLN A 58 -79.61 40.11 -36.22
CA GLN A 58 -78.22 40.42 -36.58
C GLN A 58 -77.34 40.70 -35.36
N GLU A 59 -77.83 41.49 -34.39
CA GLU A 59 -77.12 41.76 -33.13
C GLU A 59 -76.87 40.46 -32.34
N LYS A 60 -77.85 39.54 -32.33
CA LYS A 60 -77.70 38.23 -31.71
C LYS A 60 -76.73 37.32 -32.46
N ASP A 61 -76.70 37.36 -33.79
CA ASP A 61 -75.74 36.59 -34.59
C ASP A 61 -74.30 37.09 -34.35
N GLU A 62 -74.10 38.39 -34.21
CA GLU A 62 -72.82 39.00 -33.84
C GLU A 62 -72.40 38.58 -32.41
N GLU A 63 -73.33 38.59 -31.44
CA GLU A 63 -73.08 38.11 -30.07
C GLU A 63 -72.71 36.62 -30.05
N ILE A 64 -73.39 35.79 -30.84
CA ILE A 64 -73.08 34.36 -30.97
C ILE A 64 -71.68 34.16 -31.57
N ALA A 65 -71.29 34.96 -32.56
CA ALA A 65 -69.95 34.87 -33.16
C ALA A 65 -68.85 35.23 -32.15
N ASP A 66 -69.02 36.31 -31.38
CA ASP A 66 -68.07 36.70 -30.32
C ASP A 66 -67.97 35.64 -29.21
N LEU A 67 -69.10 35.08 -28.78
CA LEU A 67 -69.12 34.00 -27.79
C LEU A 67 -68.42 32.73 -28.30
N ARG A 68 -68.59 32.38 -29.58
CA ARG A 68 -67.88 31.24 -30.20
C ARG A 68 -66.36 31.46 -30.21
N GLN A 69 -65.91 32.67 -30.53
CA GLN A 69 -64.49 33.01 -30.50
C GLN A 69 -63.92 32.91 -29.07
N LYS A 70 -64.60 33.51 -28.09
CA LYS A 70 -64.20 33.42 -26.67
C LYS A 70 -64.15 31.98 -26.18
N LEU A 71 -65.10 31.15 -26.60
CA LEU A 71 -65.13 29.73 -26.26
C LEU A 71 -63.92 28.99 -26.85
N GLN A 72 -63.58 29.26 -28.12
CA GLN A 72 -62.38 28.70 -28.76
C GLN A 72 -61.10 29.11 -28.01
N ASP A 73 -60.93 30.40 -27.69
CA ASP A 73 -59.76 30.89 -26.95
C ASP A 73 -59.62 30.21 -25.58
N VAL A 74 -60.74 29.92 -24.91
CA VAL A 74 -60.75 29.18 -23.64
C VAL A 74 -60.34 27.73 -23.84
N TYR A 75 -60.80 27.07 -24.91
CA TYR A 75 -60.38 25.70 -25.22
C TYR A 75 -58.87 25.61 -25.49
N GLU A 76 -58.31 26.54 -26.27
CA GLU A 76 -56.88 26.59 -26.56
C GLU A 76 -56.06 26.81 -25.28
N LYS A 77 -56.46 27.79 -24.45
CA LYS A 77 -55.82 28.03 -23.14
C LYS A 77 -55.88 26.82 -22.21
N ASN A 78 -57.00 26.09 -22.20
CA ASN A 78 -57.16 24.90 -21.37
C ASN A 78 -56.24 23.77 -21.85
N ASN A 79 -56.12 23.56 -23.16
CA ASN A 79 -55.19 22.59 -23.73
C ASN A 79 -53.73 22.92 -23.38
N ASP A 80 -53.34 24.20 -23.49
CA ASP A 80 -52.00 24.66 -23.11
C ASP A 80 -51.70 24.43 -21.62
N LEU A 81 -52.68 24.70 -20.75
CA LEU A 81 -52.57 24.44 -19.32
C LEU A 81 -52.44 22.95 -19.04
N GLN A 82 -53.19 22.10 -19.73
CA GLN A 82 -53.09 20.65 -19.59
C GLN A 82 -51.71 20.12 -19.98
N ILE A 83 -51.12 20.63 -21.06
CA ILE A 83 -49.75 20.26 -21.49
C ILE A 83 -48.72 20.70 -20.44
N LYS A 84 -48.84 21.94 -19.94
CA LYS A 84 -47.95 22.45 -18.88
C LYS A 84 -48.07 21.64 -17.59
N LEU A 85 -49.29 21.28 -17.19
CA LEU A 85 -49.55 20.46 -16.02
C LEU A 85 -48.88 19.09 -16.15
N ASN A 86 -49.12 18.39 -17.26
CA ASN A 86 -48.49 17.08 -17.52
C ASN A 86 -46.96 17.15 -17.53
N THR A 87 -46.40 18.26 -18.03
CA THR A 87 -44.94 18.50 -18.02
C THR A 87 -44.43 18.65 -16.59
N LYS A 88 -45.12 19.43 -15.76
CA LYS A 88 -44.77 19.60 -14.35
C LYS A 88 -44.94 18.33 -13.53
N ASP A 89 -45.97 17.53 -13.80
CA ASP A 89 -46.14 16.23 -13.16
C ASP A 89 -44.96 15.30 -13.47
N ARG A 90 -44.48 15.30 -14.73
CA ARG A 90 -43.28 14.53 -15.11
C ARG A 90 -42.02 15.02 -14.40
N GLU A 91 -41.81 16.34 -14.31
CA GLU A 91 -40.69 16.92 -13.56
C GLU A 91 -40.74 16.52 -12.08
N VAL A 92 -41.94 16.53 -11.47
CA VAL A 92 -42.14 16.12 -10.07
C VAL A 92 -41.79 14.64 -9.86
N GLU A 93 -42.20 13.75 -10.76
CA GLU A 93 -41.83 12.33 -10.67
C GLU A 93 -40.31 12.11 -10.79
N GLN A 94 -39.65 12.81 -11.72
CA GLN A 94 -38.19 12.75 -11.84
C GLN A 94 -37.47 13.25 -10.57
N LEU A 95 -37.98 14.32 -9.96
CA LEU A 95 -37.43 14.83 -8.70
C LEU A 95 -37.64 13.84 -7.55
N LYS A 96 -38.80 13.17 -7.48
CA LYS A 96 -39.05 12.12 -6.47
C LYS A 96 -38.07 10.96 -6.62
N GLU A 97 -37.85 10.47 -7.83
CA GLU A 97 -36.87 9.40 -8.10
C GLU A 97 -35.44 9.81 -7.68
N ARG A 98 -35.06 11.06 -7.97
CA ARG A 98 -33.75 11.58 -7.57
C ARG A 98 -33.61 11.70 -6.05
N ILE A 99 -34.65 12.17 -5.36
CA ILE A 99 -34.70 12.24 -3.89
C ILE A 99 -34.55 10.83 -3.30
N GLN A 100 -35.29 9.85 -3.81
CA GLN A 100 -35.20 8.47 -3.33
C GLN A 100 -33.79 7.91 -3.47
N THR A 101 -33.15 8.14 -4.62
CA THR A 101 -31.76 7.70 -4.86
C THR A 101 -30.79 8.34 -3.87
N LEU A 102 -30.91 9.65 -3.64
CA LEU A 102 -30.07 10.38 -2.67
C LEU A 102 -30.30 9.92 -1.23
N GLU A 103 -31.53 9.57 -0.87
CA GLU A 103 -31.85 9.02 0.45
C GLU A 103 -31.21 7.65 0.66
N ASP A 104 -31.18 6.81 -0.37
CA ASP A 104 -30.56 5.50 -0.29
C ASP A 104 -29.03 5.61 -0.25
N GLU A 105 -28.42 6.46 -1.10
CA GLU A 105 -26.99 6.80 -1.02
C GLU A 105 -26.60 7.33 0.38
N LYS A 106 -27.44 8.18 0.98
CA LYS A 106 -27.22 8.69 2.35
C LYS A 106 -27.24 7.57 3.40
N LYS A 107 -28.15 6.61 3.29
CA LYS A 107 -28.21 5.46 4.21
C LYS A 107 -26.96 4.59 4.07
N ASP A 108 -26.52 4.33 2.86
CA ASP A 108 -25.32 3.54 2.58
C ASP A 108 -24.08 4.21 3.18
N LEU A 109 -23.91 5.51 2.93
CA LEU A 109 -22.81 6.29 3.53
C LEU A 109 -22.87 6.31 5.07
N GLN A 110 -24.05 6.35 5.66
CA GLN A 110 -24.21 6.28 7.11
C GLN A 110 -23.78 4.91 7.68
N VAL A 111 -24.09 3.81 6.97
CA VAL A 111 -23.63 2.47 7.33
C VAL A 111 -22.11 2.38 7.22
N GLU A 112 -21.53 2.85 6.12
CA GLU A 112 -20.07 2.87 5.94
C GLU A 112 -19.36 3.68 7.02
N LEU A 113 -19.88 4.87 7.36
CA LEU A 113 -19.33 5.72 8.41
C LEU A 113 -19.34 5.00 9.76
N SER A 114 -20.45 4.34 10.13
CA SER A 114 -20.52 3.55 11.35
C SER A 114 -19.52 2.38 11.36
N GLY A 115 -19.28 1.76 10.20
CA GLY A 115 -18.26 0.74 10.01
C GLY A 115 -16.84 1.26 10.20
N VAL A 116 -16.55 2.48 9.73
CA VAL A 116 -15.25 3.14 9.95
C VAL A 116 -15.07 3.51 11.42
N GLU A 117 -16.09 4.05 12.08
CA GLU A 117 -16.04 4.41 13.50
C GLU A 117 -15.77 3.20 14.41
N THR A 118 -16.39 2.06 14.11
CA THR A 118 -16.13 0.82 14.86
C THR A 118 -14.71 0.32 14.68
N LYS A 119 -14.19 0.31 13.43
CA LYS A 119 -12.78 -0.02 13.15
C LYS A 119 -11.82 0.92 13.87
N LEU A 120 -12.11 2.22 13.89
CA LEU A 120 -11.29 3.21 14.57
C LEU A 120 -11.22 2.96 16.08
N LYS A 121 -12.36 2.62 16.71
CA LYS A 121 -12.40 2.25 18.13
C LYS A 121 -11.57 1.00 18.43
N THR A 122 -11.63 -0.01 17.56
CA THR A 122 -10.78 -1.22 17.68
C THR A 122 -9.31 -0.85 17.63
N VAL A 123 -8.88 -0.09 16.61
CA VAL A 123 -7.48 0.33 16.47
C VAL A 123 -7.03 1.16 17.68
N ASP A 124 -7.85 2.08 18.18
CA ASP A 124 -7.54 2.86 19.39
C ASP A 124 -7.32 1.95 20.62
N SER A 125 -8.14 0.91 20.79
CA SER A 125 -7.95 -0.07 21.86
C SER A 125 -6.67 -0.88 21.71
N GLU A 126 -6.30 -1.27 20.48
CA GLU A 126 -5.07 -2.01 20.19
C GLU A 126 -3.83 -1.15 20.45
N VAL A 127 -3.86 0.11 20.04
CA VAL A 127 -2.79 1.09 20.31
C VAL A 127 -2.60 1.29 21.81
N LYS A 128 -3.68 1.40 22.59
CA LYS A 128 -3.61 1.49 24.06
C LYS A 128 -2.99 0.23 24.67
N ALA A 129 -3.37 -0.95 24.19
CA ALA A 129 -2.82 -2.23 24.66
C ALA A 129 -1.32 -2.35 24.34
N LEU A 130 -0.93 -2.03 23.10
CA LEU A 130 0.47 -2.01 22.66
C LEU A 130 1.29 -1.03 23.49
N LYS A 131 0.80 0.19 23.70
CA LYS A 131 1.49 1.19 24.52
C LYS A 131 1.74 0.70 25.95
N LYS A 132 0.77 0.01 26.56
CA LYS A 132 0.92 -0.59 27.89
C LYS A 132 1.98 -1.71 27.88
N SER A 133 1.95 -2.58 26.88
CA SER A 133 2.96 -3.65 26.71
C SER A 133 4.36 -3.09 26.49
N THR A 134 4.51 -2.04 25.66
CA THR A 134 5.79 -1.35 25.45
C THR A 134 6.32 -0.75 26.76
N SER A 135 5.47 -0.06 27.54
CA SER A 135 5.88 0.46 28.85
C SER A 135 6.37 -0.64 29.79
N SER A 136 5.66 -1.78 29.83
CA SER A 136 6.05 -2.93 30.65
C SER A 136 7.40 -3.51 30.20
N HIS A 137 7.64 -3.64 28.90
CA HIS A 137 8.92 -4.12 28.39
C HIS A 137 10.07 -3.14 28.61
N GLU A 138 9.80 -1.83 28.56
CA GLU A 138 10.78 -0.80 28.90
C GLU A 138 11.22 -0.92 30.37
N GLU A 139 10.26 -1.12 31.29
CA GLU A 139 10.52 -1.36 32.71
C GLU A 139 11.34 -2.64 32.95
N GLU A 140 10.97 -3.74 32.27
CA GLU A 140 11.73 -5.01 32.33
C GLU A 140 13.16 -4.85 31.80
N ASN A 141 13.34 -4.15 30.67
CA ASN A 141 14.66 -3.88 30.11
C ASN A 141 15.52 -3.02 31.03
N GLN A 142 14.94 -2.01 31.66
CA GLN A 142 15.64 -1.17 32.64
C GLN A 142 16.10 -2.01 33.84
N LYS A 143 15.23 -2.89 34.35
CA LYS A 143 15.59 -3.80 35.43
C LYS A 143 16.70 -4.77 35.04
N LEU A 144 16.62 -5.37 33.85
CA LEU A 144 17.67 -6.27 33.33
C LEU A 144 19.02 -5.55 33.18
N LYS A 145 19.01 -4.28 32.78
CA LYS A 145 20.21 -3.45 32.69
C LYS A 145 20.85 -3.21 34.06
N GLU A 146 20.04 -2.95 35.09
CA GLU A 146 20.50 -2.82 36.47
C GLU A 146 21.07 -4.13 37.02
N ASP A 147 20.42 -5.26 36.74
CA ASP A 147 20.88 -6.57 37.14
C ASP A 147 22.22 -6.94 36.45
N LEU A 148 22.38 -6.61 35.16
CA LEU A 148 23.65 -6.77 34.44
C LEU A 148 24.78 -5.96 35.07
N GLN A 149 24.55 -4.69 35.42
CA GLN A 149 25.54 -3.86 36.11
C GLN A 149 25.94 -4.46 37.46
N ARG A 150 24.98 -5.01 38.21
CA ARG A 150 25.25 -5.67 39.49
C ARG A 150 26.13 -6.92 39.30
N VAL A 151 25.83 -7.74 38.30
CA VAL A 151 26.62 -8.92 37.96
C VAL A 151 28.04 -8.51 37.54
N GLU A 152 28.18 -7.50 36.68
CA GLU A 152 29.48 -7.00 36.25
C GLU A 152 30.34 -6.53 37.43
N TYR A 153 29.75 -5.77 38.36
CA TYR A 153 30.43 -5.34 39.58
C TYR A 153 30.88 -6.54 40.43
N SER A 154 30.00 -7.54 40.61
CA SER A 154 30.34 -8.75 41.36
C SER A 154 31.47 -9.55 40.69
N LEU A 155 31.47 -9.64 39.36
CA LEU A 155 32.49 -10.34 38.58
C LEU A 155 33.86 -9.68 38.75
N LYS A 156 33.95 -8.34 38.59
CA LYS A 156 35.17 -7.57 38.84
C LYS A 156 35.69 -7.78 40.27
N THR A 157 34.78 -7.83 41.24
CA THR A 157 35.15 -8.09 42.64
C THR A 157 35.70 -9.51 42.83
N THR A 158 35.12 -10.52 42.18
CA THR A 158 35.66 -11.89 42.25
C THR A 158 36.98 -12.04 41.50
N GLU A 159 37.14 -11.35 40.36
CA GLU A 159 38.36 -11.36 39.56
C GLU A 159 39.54 -10.73 40.33
N THR A 160 39.32 -9.59 40.98
CA THR A 160 40.32 -8.96 41.85
C THR A 160 40.71 -9.85 43.05
N LYS A 161 39.75 -10.56 43.65
CA LYS A 161 40.06 -11.56 44.69
C LYS A 161 40.89 -12.72 44.15
N LEU A 162 40.53 -13.28 42.99
CA LEU A 162 41.26 -14.40 42.38
C LEU A 162 42.67 -14.00 41.94
N THR A 163 42.86 -12.79 41.41
CA THR A 163 44.19 -12.29 41.01
C THR A 163 45.09 -12.06 42.24
N THR A 164 44.57 -11.47 43.30
CA THR A 164 45.31 -11.29 44.56
C THR A 164 45.66 -12.61 45.24
N GLU A 165 44.74 -13.58 45.25
CA GLU A 165 44.98 -14.93 45.76
C GLU A 165 46.01 -15.68 44.91
N ASN A 166 45.93 -15.59 43.58
CA ASN A 166 46.94 -16.15 42.67
C ASN A 166 48.33 -15.55 42.90
N GLU A 167 48.45 -14.24 43.09
CA GLU A 167 49.74 -13.61 43.40
C GLU A 167 50.28 -14.06 44.76
N LYS A 168 49.40 -14.29 45.75
CA LYS A 168 49.79 -14.87 47.04
C LYS A 168 50.28 -16.32 46.89
N LEU A 169 49.52 -17.18 46.21
CA LEU A 169 49.88 -18.57 45.93
C LEU A 169 51.19 -18.66 45.14
N LYS A 170 51.40 -17.77 44.17
CA LYS A 170 52.65 -17.70 43.38
C LYS A 170 53.86 -17.39 44.25
N LYS A 171 53.71 -16.52 45.26
CA LYS A 171 54.76 -16.26 46.27
C LYS A 171 55.00 -17.47 47.16
N GLU A 172 53.94 -18.14 47.63
CA GLU A 172 54.05 -19.36 48.44
C GLU A 172 54.72 -20.51 47.66
N VAL A 173 54.35 -20.71 46.39
CA VAL A 173 54.99 -21.69 45.49
C VAL A 173 56.46 -21.34 45.25
N LYS A 174 56.79 -20.05 45.06
CA LYS A 174 58.20 -19.63 44.91
C LYS A 174 59.01 -19.92 46.16
N GLN A 175 58.47 -19.63 47.34
CA GLN A 175 59.09 -19.97 48.61
C GLN A 175 59.26 -21.49 48.74
N LEU A 176 58.23 -22.30 48.46
CA LEU A 176 58.33 -23.76 48.50
C LEU A 176 59.37 -24.30 47.51
N LYS A 177 59.50 -23.72 46.31
CA LYS A 177 60.57 -24.06 45.35
C LYS A 177 61.96 -23.66 45.85
N GLU A 178 62.10 -22.53 46.55
CA GLU A 178 63.37 -22.09 47.16
C GLU A 178 63.75 -22.92 48.41
N THR A 179 62.78 -23.40 49.19
CA THR A 179 63.01 -24.30 50.33
C THR A 179 63.22 -25.75 49.87
N GLN A 180 62.73 -26.11 48.69
CA GLN A 180 62.91 -27.40 48.02
C GLN A 180 64.00 -27.30 46.95
N VAL A 181 65.23 -26.97 47.34
CA VAL A 181 66.41 -27.21 46.48
C VAL A 181 66.73 -28.71 46.53
N MET A 182 65.99 -29.48 45.74
CA MET A 182 66.47 -30.71 45.12
C MET A 182 66.44 -30.47 43.61
N PRO A 183 67.52 -30.77 42.85
CA PRO A 183 67.58 -30.45 41.44
C PRO A 183 66.67 -31.41 40.66
N MET A 184 65.42 -30.99 40.43
CA MET A 184 64.54 -31.65 39.46
C MET A 184 64.64 -30.90 38.14
N LEU A 185 65.35 -31.51 37.20
CA LEU A 185 65.32 -31.18 35.78
C LEU A 185 63.87 -31.28 35.27
N GLU A 186 63.23 -30.14 34.99
CA GLU A 186 62.11 -30.14 34.05
C GLU A 186 62.66 -30.44 32.64
N PRO A 187 62.04 -31.35 31.87
CA PRO A 187 62.46 -31.62 30.51
C PRO A 187 62.33 -30.33 29.68
N PRO A 188 63.33 -29.98 28.86
CA PRO A 188 63.20 -28.84 27.96
C PRO A 188 62.04 -29.11 27.02
N ARG A 189 60.95 -28.34 27.11
CA ARG A 189 60.11 -28.13 25.93
C ARG A 189 60.98 -27.37 24.95
N ALA A 190 61.58 -28.12 24.03
CA ALA A 190 62.19 -27.54 22.86
C ALA A 190 61.15 -26.62 22.21
N PRO A 191 61.47 -25.34 21.96
CA PRO A 191 60.68 -24.53 21.05
C PRO A 191 60.57 -25.34 19.75
N LEU A 192 59.34 -25.70 19.36
CA LEU A 192 59.13 -26.20 18.02
C LEU A 192 59.72 -25.14 17.07
N PRO A 193 60.51 -25.54 16.06
CA PRO A 193 61.07 -24.59 15.10
C PRO A 193 59.96 -23.64 14.61
N SER A 194 60.22 -22.34 14.59
CA SER A 194 59.23 -21.32 14.19
C SER A 194 58.57 -21.63 12.84
N THR A 195 59.29 -22.33 11.97
CA THR A 195 58.81 -22.86 10.68
C THR A 195 57.68 -23.90 10.82
N PHE A 196 57.68 -24.76 11.84
CA PHE A 196 56.63 -25.76 12.02
C PHE A 196 55.32 -25.15 12.53
N GLN A 197 55.41 -24.14 13.41
CA GLN A 197 54.24 -23.41 13.88
C GLN A 197 53.60 -22.58 12.76
N SER A 198 54.42 -21.89 11.98
CA SER A 198 54.00 -21.16 10.77
C SER A 198 53.25 -22.07 9.79
N MET A 199 53.86 -23.21 9.43
CA MET A 199 53.24 -24.20 8.55
C MET A 199 51.93 -24.75 9.12
N ALA A 200 51.88 -25.05 10.42
CA ALA A 200 50.66 -25.52 11.07
C ALA A 200 49.52 -24.49 10.97
N LEU A 201 49.80 -23.21 11.23
CA LEU A 201 48.81 -22.13 11.13
C LEU A 201 48.29 -21.96 9.70
N LEU A 202 49.16 -22.04 8.69
CA LEU A 202 48.75 -22.02 7.28
C LEU A 202 47.81 -23.19 6.94
N HIS A 203 48.16 -24.41 7.36
CA HIS A 203 47.34 -25.61 7.14
C HIS A 203 46.00 -25.55 7.88
N PHE A 204 45.96 -25.05 9.11
CA PHE A 204 44.71 -24.89 9.85
C PHE A 204 43.81 -23.81 9.24
N GLY A 205 44.37 -22.69 8.80
CA GLY A 205 43.59 -21.66 8.11
C GLY A 205 43.04 -22.15 6.75
N GLU A 206 43.78 -23.00 6.04
CA GLU A 206 43.30 -23.66 4.82
C GLU A 206 42.19 -24.68 5.11
N LEU A 207 42.35 -25.50 6.17
CA LEU A 207 41.29 -26.38 6.65
C LEU A 207 39.99 -25.61 6.94
N CYS A 208 40.10 -24.49 7.66
CA CYS A 208 38.97 -23.61 7.95
C CYS A 208 38.28 -23.09 6.68
N TRP A 209 39.07 -22.65 5.69
CA TRP A 209 38.54 -22.19 4.40
C TRP A 209 37.77 -23.32 3.67
N GLN A 210 38.32 -24.54 3.65
CA GLN A 210 37.66 -25.69 3.05
C GLN A 210 36.38 -26.10 3.77
N ILE A 211 36.35 -26.05 5.11
CA ILE A 211 35.16 -26.32 5.91
C ILE A 211 34.05 -25.35 5.50
N GLN A 212 34.33 -24.05 5.48
CA GLN A 212 33.34 -23.02 5.12
C GLN A 212 32.82 -23.22 3.69
N GLY A 213 33.70 -23.53 2.74
CA GLY A 213 33.31 -23.83 1.37
C GLY A 213 32.45 -25.10 1.24
N LYS A 214 32.81 -26.19 1.94
CA LYS A 214 32.05 -27.44 1.94
C LYS A 214 30.67 -27.28 2.59
N MET A 215 30.58 -26.52 3.67
CA MET A 215 29.32 -26.18 4.32
C MET A 215 28.42 -25.37 3.38
N TYR A 216 28.97 -24.32 2.75
CA TYR A 216 28.24 -23.52 1.79
C TYR A 216 27.71 -24.36 0.62
N LYS A 217 28.56 -25.23 0.04
CA LYS A 217 28.18 -26.16 -1.03
C LYS A 217 27.04 -27.09 -0.64
N LYS A 218 26.99 -27.55 0.62
CA LYS A 218 25.93 -28.43 1.11
C LYS A 218 24.60 -27.70 1.29
N VAL A 219 24.62 -26.43 1.69
CA VAL A 219 23.40 -25.63 1.88
C VAL A 219 22.89 -25.06 0.55
N LEU A 220 23.81 -24.58 -0.30
CA LEU A 220 23.55 -23.86 -1.54
C LEU A 220 24.38 -24.40 -2.72
N PRO A 221 24.14 -25.65 -3.16
CA PRO A 221 24.95 -26.29 -4.20
C PRO A 221 24.92 -25.55 -5.54
N LYS A 222 23.76 -24.99 -5.92
CA LYS A 222 23.57 -24.24 -7.18
C LYS A 222 24.33 -22.91 -7.23
N HIS A 223 24.70 -22.36 -6.07
CA HIS A 223 25.35 -21.04 -5.94
C HIS A 223 26.82 -21.15 -5.49
N TYR A 224 27.36 -22.38 -5.46
CA TYR A 224 28.72 -22.66 -5.04
C TYR A 224 29.70 -22.56 -6.22
N VAL A 225 30.81 -21.86 -6.00
CA VAL A 225 31.90 -21.59 -6.93
C VAL A 225 33.21 -21.91 -6.21
N PRO A 226 34.04 -22.85 -6.70
CA PRO A 226 35.21 -23.37 -5.98
C PRO A 226 36.26 -22.33 -5.56
N VAL A 227 36.37 -21.21 -6.27
CA VAL A 227 37.41 -20.18 -6.06
C VAL A 227 36.96 -19.06 -5.12
N ARG A 228 35.69 -19.07 -4.70
CA ARG A 228 35.12 -18.00 -3.86
C ARG A 228 35.34 -18.28 -2.38
N SER A 229 35.74 -17.25 -1.62
CA SER A 229 35.76 -17.30 -0.17
C SER A 229 34.34 -17.20 0.40
N TYR A 230 33.92 -18.25 1.11
CA TYR A 230 32.62 -18.34 1.78
C TYR A 230 32.76 -18.14 3.28
N LYS A 231 31.76 -17.53 3.92
CA LYS A 231 31.72 -17.35 5.38
C LYS A 231 30.42 -17.93 5.92
N VAL A 232 30.52 -18.71 7.00
CA VAL A 232 29.37 -19.42 7.58
C VAL A 232 28.29 -18.46 8.08
N LYS A 233 28.65 -17.38 8.79
CA LYS A 233 27.72 -16.27 9.15
C LYS A 233 26.90 -15.71 7.99
N ASN A 234 27.38 -15.80 6.75
CA ASN A 234 26.68 -15.25 5.59
C ASN A 234 25.68 -16.24 4.99
N ILE A 235 25.74 -17.53 5.33
CA ILE A 235 24.83 -18.55 4.78
C ILE A 235 23.36 -18.19 5.07
N ASP A 236 23.04 -17.77 6.30
CA ASP A 236 21.68 -17.36 6.66
C ASP A 236 21.19 -16.15 5.85
N LYS A 237 22.08 -15.19 5.54
CA LYS A 237 21.76 -14.03 4.71
C LYS A 237 21.59 -14.42 3.25
N ASP A 238 22.46 -15.28 2.74
CA ASP A 238 22.43 -15.73 1.34
C ASP A 238 21.20 -16.61 1.09
N VAL A 239 20.81 -17.46 2.04
CA VAL A 239 19.56 -18.23 1.98
C VAL A 239 18.34 -17.31 1.88
N LYS A 240 18.31 -16.20 2.63
CA LYS A 240 17.21 -15.21 2.57
C LYS A 240 17.16 -14.45 1.24
N LYS A 241 18.32 -14.21 0.62
CA LYS A 241 18.45 -13.47 -0.65
C LYS A 241 18.16 -14.30 -1.90
N LEU A 242 17.93 -15.62 -1.76
CA LEU A 242 17.57 -16.48 -2.89
C LEU A 242 16.21 -16.08 -3.45
N ALA A 243 16.23 -15.41 -4.61
CA ALA A 243 15.06 -14.90 -5.32
C ALA A 243 14.38 -15.92 -6.26
N GLN A 244 14.86 -17.17 -6.33
CA GLN A 244 14.48 -18.07 -7.42
C GLN A 244 13.16 -18.84 -7.21
N THR A 245 12.77 -19.23 -6.00
CA THR A 245 11.42 -19.72 -5.63
C THR A 245 11.32 -19.89 -4.10
N ASP A 246 10.12 -19.72 -3.54
CA ASP A 246 9.86 -19.94 -2.09
C ASP A 246 10.23 -21.38 -1.64
N GLU A 247 10.14 -22.33 -2.56
CA GLU A 247 10.45 -23.75 -2.35
C GLU A 247 11.96 -24.02 -2.16
N GLU A 248 12.83 -23.50 -3.03
CA GLU A 248 14.29 -23.68 -2.90
C GLU A 248 14.80 -22.95 -1.64
N ARG A 249 14.20 -21.82 -1.29
CA ARG A 249 14.51 -21.10 -0.05
C ARG A 249 14.16 -21.93 1.18
N ASN A 250 13.00 -22.56 1.21
CA ASN A 250 12.59 -23.43 2.33
C ASN A 250 13.44 -24.71 2.39
N ALA A 251 13.76 -25.32 1.24
CA ALA A 251 14.66 -26.45 1.17
C ALA A 251 16.08 -26.11 1.66
N ALA A 252 16.62 -24.94 1.30
CA ALA A 252 17.92 -24.49 1.78
C ALA A 252 17.94 -24.21 3.29
N LYS A 253 16.86 -23.65 3.85
CA LYS A 253 16.71 -23.49 5.31
C LYS A 253 16.75 -24.84 6.03
N GLU A 254 16.05 -25.85 5.53
CA GLU A 254 16.11 -27.18 6.17
C GLU A 254 17.43 -27.91 5.97
N ARG A 255 18.07 -27.77 4.80
CA ARG A 255 19.45 -28.24 4.63
C ARG A 255 20.39 -27.59 5.65
N TRP A 256 20.22 -26.29 5.92
CA TRP A 256 21.04 -25.57 6.89
C TRP A 256 20.80 -26.04 8.32
N LYS A 257 19.53 -26.17 8.72
CA LYS A 257 19.13 -26.65 10.05
C LYS A 257 19.64 -28.06 10.32
N VAL A 258 19.42 -28.99 9.38
CA VAL A 258 19.91 -30.38 9.46
C VAL A 258 21.43 -30.42 9.52
N LEU A 259 22.12 -29.60 8.72
CA LEU A 259 23.57 -29.55 8.71
C LEU A 259 24.16 -29.01 10.03
N LYS A 260 23.57 -27.95 10.61
CA LYS A 260 23.98 -27.43 11.93
C LYS A 260 23.85 -28.49 13.00
N SER A 261 22.71 -29.17 13.07
CA SER A 261 22.48 -30.24 14.05
C SER A 261 23.42 -31.41 13.85
N LYS A 262 23.66 -31.84 12.60
CA LYS A 262 24.55 -32.98 12.30
C LYS A 262 26.02 -32.72 12.68
N LEU A 263 26.47 -31.47 12.55
CA LEU A 263 27.85 -31.07 12.83
C LEU A 263 28.05 -30.56 14.26
N ASN A 264 27.01 -30.54 15.10
CA ASN A 264 27.02 -29.87 16.40
C ASN A 264 27.57 -28.45 16.30
N TRP A 265 27.13 -27.70 15.28
CA TRP A 265 27.67 -26.38 14.99
C TRP A 265 27.33 -25.40 16.11
N SER A 266 28.34 -24.74 16.66
CA SER A 266 28.23 -23.78 17.76
C SER A 266 28.92 -22.46 17.41
N GLU A 267 28.61 -21.41 18.18
CA GLU A 267 29.21 -20.09 17.98
C GLU A 267 30.71 -20.10 18.28
N GLU A 268 31.16 -20.93 19.22
CA GLU A 268 32.57 -21.10 19.58
C GLU A 268 33.39 -21.69 18.42
N LEU A 269 32.81 -22.61 17.64
CA LEU A 269 33.46 -23.16 16.44
C LEU A 269 33.61 -22.10 15.34
N GLU A 270 32.66 -21.17 15.25
CA GLU A 270 32.72 -20.07 14.29
C GLU A 270 33.81 -19.06 14.66
N GLU A 271 33.94 -18.69 15.94
CA GLU A 271 35.03 -17.84 16.43
C GLU A 271 36.39 -18.54 16.35
N ALA A 272 36.47 -19.85 16.61
CA ALA A 272 37.71 -20.62 16.43
C ALA A 272 38.18 -20.61 14.97
N ILE A 273 37.26 -20.78 14.01
CA ILE A 273 37.56 -20.69 12.57
C ILE A 273 38.06 -19.30 12.20
N LYS A 274 37.43 -18.25 12.73
CA LYS A 274 37.84 -16.87 12.49
C LYS A 274 39.24 -16.61 13.04
N SER A 275 39.52 -16.99 14.28
CA SER A 275 40.83 -16.84 14.92
C SER A 275 41.94 -17.57 14.17
N LEU A 276 41.70 -18.80 13.70
CA LEU A 276 42.67 -19.56 12.90
C LEU A 276 42.89 -18.95 11.51
N GLN A 277 41.86 -18.39 10.89
CA GLN A 277 41.98 -17.68 9.61
C GLN A 277 42.72 -16.35 9.76
N ASP A 278 42.48 -15.61 10.84
CA ASP A 278 43.20 -14.37 11.14
C ASP A 278 44.68 -14.66 11.42
N SER A 279 44.96 -15.74 12.17
CA SER A 279 46.33 -16.23 12.41
C SER A 279 47.02 -16.65 11.10
N ARG A 280 46.32 -17.35 10.20
CA ARG A 280 46.83 -17.65 8.85
C ARG A 280 47.15 -16.37 8.08
N ASN A 281 46.29 -15.35 8.13
CA ASN A 281 46.53 -14.11 7.39
C ASN A 281 47.77 -13.38 7.92
N ILE A 282 47.96 -13.36 9.24
CA ILE A 282 49.17 -12.81 9.87
C ILE A 282 50.42 -13.59 9.46
N GLU A 283 50.32 -14.91 9.35
CA GLU A 283 51.45 -15.76 8.98
C GLU A 283 51.76 -15.71 7.46
N ALA A 284 50.72 -15.70 6.62
CA ALA A 284 50.84 -15.66 5.16
C ALA A 284 51.25 -14.28 4.64
N HIS A 285 50.97 -13.22 5.40
CA HIS A 285 51.28 -11.84 5.06
C HIS A 285 52.15 -11.22 6.15
N PRO A 286 53.48 -11.12 5.93
CA PRO A 286 54.39 -10.48 6.88
C PRO A 286 53.95 -9.05 7.22
N ARG A 287 54.30 -8.58 8.41
CA ARG A 287 54.07 -7.18 8.80
C ARG A 287 54.71 -6.25 7.77
N ILE A 288 53.87 -5.47 7.10
CA ILE A 288 54.31 -4.47 6.13
C ILE A 288 55.02 -3.31 6.86
N SER A 289 56.17 -2.90 6.34
CA SER A 289 56.89 -1.69 6.78
C SER A 289 56.99 -0.71 5.62
N GLU A 290 57.02 0.59 5.94
CA GLU A 290 57.19 1.66 4.95
C GLU A 290 58.45 1.43 4.08
N SER A 291 59.56 1.05 4.71
CA SER A 291 60.81 0.72 4.02
C SER A 291 60.61 -0.42 3.02
N SER A 292 59.97 -1.51 3.43
CA SER A 292 59.75 -2.68 2.56
C SER A 292 58.81 -2.34 1.41
N LEU A 293 57.76 -1.56 1.66
CA LEU A 293 56.81 -1.14 0.64
C LEU A 293 57.45 -0.23 -0.42
N LEU A 294 58.30 0.71 -0.01
CA LEU A 294 59.05 1.56 -0.94
C LEU A 294 60.08 0.77 -1.74
N ASP A 295 60.76 -0.18 -1.11
CA ASP A 295 61.70 -1.05 -1.80
C ASP A 295 61.00 -1.97 -2.81
N PHE A 296 59.84 -2.55 -2.45
CA PHE A 296 59.03 -3.32 -3.39
C PHE A 296 58.47 -2.47 -4.53
N ALA A 297 58.05 -1.23 -4.26
CA ALA A 297 57.57 -0.34 -5.31
C ALA A 297 58.67 -0.02 -6.34
N LYS A 298 59.91 0.18 -5.90
CA LYS A 298 61.06 0.37 -6.79
C LYS A 298 61.35 -0.88 -7.62
N VAL A 299 61.38 -2.06 -7.00
CA VAL A 299 61.60 -3.33 -7.71
C VAL A 299 60.52 -3.55 -8.77
N LEU A 300 59.25 -3.28 -8.47
CA LEU A 300 58.15 -3.44 -9.42
C LEU A 300 58.15 -2.42 -10.57
N GLU A 301 58.70 -1.22 -10.35
CA GLU A 301 58.95 -0.23 -11.40
C GLU A 301 60.12 -0.66 -12.30
N GLU A 302 61.20 -1.16 -11.71
CA GLU A 302 62.37 -1.71 -12.42
C GLU A 302 61.98 -2.92 -13.30
N ASP A 303 61.11 -3.79 -12.79
CA ASP A 303 60.54 -4.92 -13.54
C ASP A 303 59.50 -4.47 -14.59
N GLY A 304 59.16 -3.18 -14.64
CA GLY A 304 58.22 -2.60 -15.60
C GLY A 304 56.78 -3.10 -15.43
N ILE A 305 56.43 -3.57 -14.23
CA ILE A 305 55.09 -4.01 -13.85
C ILE A 305 54.22 -2.79 -13.53
N LEU A 306 54.80 -1.78 -12.88
CA LEU A 306 54.14 -0.51 -12.58
C LEU A 306 54.04 0.34 -13.85
N LYS A 307 52.86 0.38 -14.46
CA LYS A 307 52.58 1.17 -15.67
C LYS A 307 51.18 1.77 -15.65
N GLY A 308 51.03 2.91 -16.31
CA GLY A 308 49.73 3.55 -16.50
C GLY A 308 49.07 3.93 -15.17
N TRP A 309 47.97 3.27 -14.83
CA TRP A 309 47.19 3.60 -13.63
C TRP A 309 47.86 3.17 -12.32
N LEU A 310 48.83 2.25 -12.38
CA LEU A 310 49.63 1.74 -11.26
C LEU A 310 51.06 2.30 -11.32
N SER A 311 51.26 3.55 -11.72
CA SER A 311 52.59 4.16 -11.75
C SER A 311 53.23 4.21 -10.36
N LEU A 312 54.58 4.22 -10.29
CA LEU A 312 55.32 4.38 -9.04
C LEU A 312 54.82 5.56 -8.20
N GLU A 313 54.55 6.71 -8.83
CA GLU A 313 54.02 7.91 -8.17
C GLU A 313 52.73 7.62 -7.38
N ARG A 314 51.79 6.89 -7.98
CA ARG A 314 50.51 6.55 -7.34
C ARG A 314 50.66 5.48 -6.27
N VAL A 315 51.57 4.52 -6.47
CA VAL A 315 51.88 3.52 -5.43
C VAL A 315 52.53 4.21 -4.22
N SER A 316 53.42 5.19 -4.44
CA SER A 316 53.98 6.02 -3.37
C SER A 316 52.94 6.85 -2.65
N GLU A 317 51.98 7.45 -3.37
CA GLU A 317 50.83 8.13 -2.76
C GLU A 317 50.00 7.20 -1.87
N LEU A 318 49.75 5.95 -2.31
CA LEU A 318 49.04 4.95 -1.51
C LEU A 318 49.81 4.57 -0.23
N ILE A 319 51.14 4.47 -0.31
CA ILE A 319 52.00 4.21 0.85
C ILE A 319 51.92 5.38 1.86
N GLU A 320 51.92 6.62 1.38
CA GLU A 320 51.75 7.81 2.22
C GLU A 320 50.36 7.90 2.87
N ILE A 321 49.30 7.55 2.14
CA ILE A 321 47.95 7.45 2.72
C ILE A 321 47.92 6.38 3.82
N TRP A 322 48.47 5.20 3.56
CA TRP A 322 48.55 4.12 4.55
C TRP A 322 49.30 4.56 5.82
N LYS A 323 50.43 5.27 5.65
CA LYS A 323 51.21 5.83 6.75
C LYS A 323 50.42 6.82 7.60
N ARG A 324 49.68 7.74 6.97
CA ARG A 324 48.85 8.73 7.68
C ARG A 324 47.74 8.07 8.50
N LEU A 325 47.04 7.11 7.90
CA LEU A 325 45.95 6.38 8.58
C LEU A 325 46.46 5.57 9.78
N LYS A 326 47.68 5.00 9.67
CA LYS A 326 48.29 4.29 10.79
C LYS A 326 48.60 5.20 11.98
N CYS A 327 48.95 6.47 11.75
CA CYS A 327 49.19 7.45 12.82
C CYS A 327 47.90 7.99 13.47
N GLU A 328 46.73 7.76 12.88
CA GLU A 328 45.44 8.18 13.45
C GLU A 328 44.79 7.10 14.35
N GLU A 329 45.26 5.85 14.28
CA GLU A 329 44.77 4.72 15.09
C GLU A 329 45.59 4.43 16.36
N GLU A 330 46.75 5.08 16.53
CA GLU A 330 47.57 5.11 17.77
C GLU A 330 47.23 6.34 18.61
#